data_AF-A0AAV6VQY3-F1
#
_entry.id   AF-A0AAV6VQY3-F1
#
_cell.length_a   1.000
_cell.length_b   1.000
_cell.length_c   1.000
_cell.angle_alpha   90.00
_cell.angle_beta   90.00
_cell.angle_gamma   90.00
#
_symmetry.space_group_name_H-M   'P 1'
#
loop_
_entity.id
_entity.type
_entity.pdbx_description
1 polymer ?
#
loop_
_entity_poly.entity_id
_entity_poly.type
_entity_poly.pdbx_seq_one_letter_code
_entity_poly.pdbx_strand_id
1 'polypeptide(L)'
;MSQRKGFSFECPASRICQFIEPYVIQTNHTLKYSKPHRDKIEGNELDLSLNQLTEVPVKELAAATKATCLDLSCNRIELLPNDFASLTHLVKIDLSKNKLTELPANFGNLLNLQHLDLYGNNIVNLPISFCRLKNLRWLDLKNNPLEPKLKNVAGDCLDEKECQSCAKKVVVYMQSIESDMERAKQKKLKAAREKEALEKAKLDKELEEQRRLKKLEKEKRKAESKAKKEAMLHETESQDEDNSKLGKNSMKGNTNMEQTNKLGAKGFSCLNIFFYIVFFVCLLLFFGILYLPIETM
;
A
#
# COMPACT_ATOMS: atom_id res chain seq x y z
N MET A 1 0.08 2.87 56.56
CA MET A 1 0.44 4.30 56.43
C MET A 1 1.74 4.40 55.65
N SER A 2 1.66 4.78 54.37
CA SER A 2 2.82 5.28 53.63
C SER A 2 2.29 6.24 52.57
N GLN A 3 2.64 7.50 52.73
CA GLN A 3 2.14 8.64 51.96
C GLN A 3 2.80 8.64 50.58
N ARG A 4 1.99 8.59 49.52
CA ARG A 4 2.43 8.85 48.15
C ARG A 4 2.75 10.35 48.03
N LYS A 5 4.01 10.69 47.79
CA LYS A 5 4.41 12.02 47.30
C LYS A 5 5.25 11.81 46.04
N GLY A 6 4.64 12.12 44.90
CA GLY A 6 5.22 12.07 43.56
C GLY A 6 4.12 12.47 42.60
N PHE A 7 4.18 13.72 42.12
CA PHE A 7 3.25 14.45 41.25
C PHE A 7 2.00 13.67 40.81
N SER A 8 0.98 13.74 41.64
CA SER A 8 -0.31 13.09 41.47
C SER A 8 -1.20 13.90 40.52
N PHE A 9 -1.69 13.25 39.47
CA PHE A 9 -3.13 13.30 39.25
C PHE A 9 -3.74 12.61 40.46
N GLU A 10 -4.11 13.39 41.47
CA GLU A 10 -5.06 12.90 42.46
C GLU A 10 -6.40 12.82 41.72
N CYS A 11 -6.66 11.67 41.08
CA CYS A 11 -8.02 11.16 41.01
C CYS A 11 -8.41 10.94 42.49
N PRO A 12 -9.33 11.74 43.07
CA PRO A 12 -9.66 11.60 44.47
C PRO A 12 -10.15 10.17 44.72
N ALA A 13 -9.49 9.46 45.62
CA ALA A 13 -9.83 8.11 46.05
C ALA A 13 -11.23 8.00 46.74
N SER A 14 -12.12 8.96 46.52
CA SER A 14 -13.49 9.04 47.05
C SER A 14 -14.58 8.79 46.01
N ARG A 15 -14.27 8.59 44.72
CA ARG A 15 -15.24 8.05 43.75
C ARG A 15 -14.83 6.65 43.30
N ILE A 16 -15.19 5.69 44.14
CA ILE A 16 -15.26 4.29 43.75
C ILE A 16 -16.17 4.23 42.51
N CYS A 17 -15.66 3.73 41.38
CA CYS A 17 -16.50 3.28 40.26
C CYS A 17 -17.29 2.05 40.73
N GLN A 18 -18.27 2.25 41.60
CA GLN A 18 -19.28 1.22 41.84
C GLN A 18 -20.05 1.08 40.53
N PHE A 19 -20.21 -0.16 40.08
CA PHE A 19 -21.24 -0.54 39.12
C PHE A 19 -22.58 -0.01 39.66
N ILE A 20 -23.01 1.15 39.17
CA ILE A 20 -24.36 1.66 39.42
C ILE A 20 -25.24 1.10 38.30
N GLU A 21 -26.10 0.16 38.68
CA GLU A 21 -27.23 -0.34 37.91
C GLU A 21 -28.12 0.80 37.38
N PRO A 22 -28.89 0.56 36.30
CA PRO A 22 -29.19 1.56 35.31
C PRO A 22 -30.32 2.49 35.77
N TYR A 23 -29.99 3.75 36.09
CA TYR A 23 -30.98 4.82 35.97
C TYR A 23 -31.09 5.21 34.50
N VAL A 24 -32.17 4.72 33.92
CA VAL A 24 -32.69 5.04 32.59
C VAL A 24 -32.89 6.56 32.51
N ILE A 25 -32.08 7.24 31.70
CA ILE A 25 -32.51 8.46 31.03
C ILE A 25 -32.66 8.09 29.56
N GLN A 26 -33.90 7.73 29.19
CA GLN A 26 -34.33 7.74 27.81
C GLN A 26 -34.24 9.18 27.31
N THR A 27 -33.29 9.46 26.43
CA THR A 27 -33.49 10.46 25.39
C THR A 27 -32.97 9.90 24.08
N ASN A 28 -33.93 9.47 23.26
CA ASN A 28 -33.74 9.20 21.84
C ASN A 28 -33.17 10.45 21.15
N HIS A 29 -32.32 10.19 20.16
CA HIS A 29 -31.83 11.13 19.14
C HIS A 29 -31.03 12.35 19.62
N THR A 30 -29.75 12.33 19.24
CA THR A 30 -28.87 13.50 19.21
C THR A 30 -28.67 14.13 20.58
N LEU A 31 -27.59 13.77 21.27
CA LEU A 31 -27.02 14.66 22.29
C LEU A 31 -26.60 15.95 21.58
N LYS A 32 -27.57 16.86 21.44
CA LYS A 32 -27.32 18.27 21.17
C LYS A 32 -26.44 18.72 22.32
N TYR A 33 -25.18 18.94 21.99
CA TYR A 33 -24.19 19.71 22.75
C TYR A 33 -24.87 20.92 23.38
N SER A 34 -25.35 20.76 24.61
CA SER A 34 -25.96 21.83 25.35
C SER A 34 -24.88 22.44 26.25
N LYS A 35 -24.52 23.67 25.87
CA LYS A 35 -23.55 24.60 26.47
C LYS A 35 -22.08 24.39 26.09
N PRO A 36 -21.40 25.47 25.65
CA PRO A 36 -19.98 25.40 25.33
C PRO A 36 -19.24 25.06 26.62
N HIS A 37 -18.49 23.96 26.63
CA HIS A 37 -17.73 23.48 27.79
C HIS A 37 -16.49 24.35 28.08
N ARG A 38 -16.64 25.68 28.04
CA ARG A 38 -15.60 26.64 28.47
C ARG A 38 -15.38 26.61 29.98
N ASP A 39 -16.30 26.00 30.73
CA ASP A 39 -16.29 25.96 32.20
C ASP A 39 -15.57 24.71 32.77
N LYS A 40 -15.07 23.80 31.92
CA LYS A 40 -14.33 22.58 32.32
C LYS A 40 -12.83 22.63 32.01
N ILE A 41 -12.32 23.79 31.61
CA ILE A 41 -10.90 24.01 31.35
C ILE A 41 -10.31 24.76 32.55
N GLU A 42 -9.80 24.01 33.53
CA GLU A 42 -8.96 24.58 34.57
C GLU A 42 -7.51 24.59 34.05
N GLY A 43 -7.07 25.74 33.53
CA GLY A 43 -5.74 25.89 32.96
C GLY A 43 -5.56 25.17 31.63
N ASN A 44 -4.80 24.08 31.61
CA ASN A 44 -4.49 23.29 30.41
C ASN A 44 -5.13 21.89 30.44
N GLU A 45 -6.05 21.63 31.36
CA GLU A 45 -6.68 20.33 31.57
C GLU A 45 -8.15 20.38 31.16
N LEU A 46 -8.60 19.34 30.45
CA LEU A 46 -9.97 19.16 30.03
C LEU A 46 -10.48 17.81 30.54
N ASP A 47 -11.38 17.87 31.52
CA ASP A 47 -12.01 16.69 32.12
C ASP A 47 -13.34 16.37 31.43
N LEU A 48 -13.36 15.23 30.75
CA LEU A 48 -14.53 14.60 30.14
C LEU A 48 -14.78 13.20 30.72
N SER A 49 -14.25 12.89 31.89
CA SER A 49 -14.48 11.63 32.60
C SER A 49 -15.93 11.45 33.03
N LEU A 50 -16.36 10.20 33.22
CA LEU A 50 -17.67 9.84 33.80
C LEU A 50 -18.90 10.38 33.04
N ASN A 51 -18.80 10.65 31.74
CA ASN A 51 -19.88 11.22 30.92
C ASN A 51 -20.63 10.18 30.07
N GLN A 52 -20.37 8.88 30.29
CA GLN A 52 -20.95 7.78 29.50
C GLN A 52 -20.76 7.94 27.98
N LEU A 53 -19.69 8.63 27.56
CA LEU A 53 -19.42 8.91 26.16
C LEU A 53 -19.16 7.62 25.41
N THR A 54 -19.80 7.47 24.24
CA THR A 54 -19.52 6.38 23.29
C THR A 54 -18.58 6.84 22.17
N GLU A 55 -18.58 8.13 21.86
CA GLU A 55 -17.76 8.75 20.81
C GLU A 55 -17.04 9.99 21.37
N VAL A 56 -15.82 10.23 20.87
CA VAL A 56 -14.99 11.37 21.28
C VAL A 56 -15.24 12.57 20.37
N PRO A 57 -15.55 13.77 20.91
CA PRO A 57 -15.79 14.98 20.13
C PRO A 57 -14.49 15.62 19.62
N VAL A 58 -13.84 14.98 18.63
CA VAL A 58 -12.50 15.39 18.16
C VAL A 58 -12.48 16.78 17.55
N LYS A 59 -13.55 17.23 16.89
CA LYS A 59 -13.61 18.57 16.27
C LYS A 59 -13.52 19.67 17.33
N GLU A 60 -14.23 19.48 18.42
CA GLU A 60 -14.27 20.39 19.55
C GLU A 60 -12.94 20.37 20.31
N LEU A 61 -12.35 19.18 20.50
CA LEU A 61 -11.02 19.03 21.10
C LEU A 61 -9.92 19.67 20.26
N ALA A 62 -10.00 19.57 18.93
CA ALA A 62 -9.04 20.21 18.03
C ALA A 62 -9.08 21.74 18.11
N ALA A 63 -10.27 22.31 18.36
CA ALA A 63 -10.44 23.74 18.58
C ALA A 63 -9.92 24.19 19.96
N ALA A 64 -9.84 23.28 20.93
CA ALA A 64 -9.39 23.55 22.30
C ALA A 64 -7.86 23.51 22.43
N THR A 65 -7.14 24.31 21.65
CA THR A 65 -5.66 24.26 21.55
C THR A 65 -4.89 24.55 22.83
N LYS A 66 -5.56 25.05 23.88
CA LYS A 66 -4.96 25.28 25.21
C LYS A 66 -4.96 24.02 26.09
N ALA A 67 -5.85 23.05 25.81
CA ALA A 67 -5.96 21.84 26.58
C ALA A 67 -4.85 20.85 26.18
N THR A 68 -3.85 20.66 27.03
CA THR A 68 -2.75 19.70 26.80
C THR A 68 -2.96 18.39 27.55
N CYS A 69 -3.82 18.40 28.57
CA CYS A 69 -4.19 17.22 29.35
C CYS A 69 -5.68 16.91 29.09
N LEU A 70 -5.97 15.68 28.67
CA LEU A 70 -7.32 15.24 28.35
C LEU A 70 -7.67 13.99 29.18
N ASP A 71 -8.68 14.10 30.03
CA ASP A 71 -9.24 12.97 30.77
C ASP A 71 -10.55 12.51 30.11
N LEU A 72 -10.53 11.29 29.59
CA LEU A 72 -11.67 10.57 29.01
C LEU A 72 -11.97 9.28 29.78
N SER A 73 -11.47 9.16 31.01
CA SER A 73 -11.59 7.95 31.83
C SER A 73 -13.04 7.65 32.21
N CYS A 74 -13.32 6.37 32.50
CA CYS A 74 -14.62 5.91 32.97
C CYS A 74 -15.80 6.27 32.03
N ASN A 75 -15.58 6.19 30.71
CA ASN A 75 -16.60 6.35 29.70
C ASN A 75 -16.97 4.97 29.08
N ARG A 76 -17.68 4.96 27.94
CA ARG A 76 -18.09 3.76 27.21
C ARG A 76 -17.54 3.78 25.79
N ILE A 77 -16.35 4.34 25.61
CA ILE A 77 -15.73 4.52 24.30
C ILE A 77 -15.21 3.15 23.83
N GLU A 78 -15.68 2.69 22.67
CA GLU A 78 -15.28 1.41 22.08
C GLU A 78 -14.19 1.58 21.03
N LEU A 79 -14.22 2.69 20.29
CA LEU A 79 -13.27 3.04 19.24
C LEU A 79 -12.95 4.53 19.31
N LEU A 80 -11.71 4.89 19.01
CA LEU A 80 -11.34 6.27 18.77
C LEU A 80 -11.43 6.56 17.25
N PRO A 81 -11.98 7.72 16.85
CA PRO A 81 -12.02 8.10 15.44
C PRO A 81 -10.60 8.29 14.88
N ASN A 82 -10.43 8.05 13.58
CA ASN A 82 -9.13 8.19 12.91
C ASN A 82 -8.53 9.59 13.03
N ASP A 83 -9.37 10.61 13.15
CA ASP A 83 -8.95 12.00 13.30
C ASP A 83 -8.43 12.31 14.73
N PHE A 84 -8.58 11.41 15.70
CA PHE A 84 -8.09 11.60 17.07
C PHE A 84 -6.58 11.89 17.10
N ALA A 85 -5.83 11.27 16.18
CA ALA A 85 -4.39 11.49 16.09
C ALA A 85 -3.99 12.86 15.50
N SER A 86 -4.96 13.71 15.11
CA SER A 86 -4.73 15.11 14.73
C SER A 86 -4.50 16.03 15.94
N LEU A 87 -4.86 15.58 17.15
CA LEU A 87 -4.73 16.33 18.41
C LEU A 87 -3.26 16.36 18.91
N THR A 88 -2.34 16.78 18.04
CA THR A 88 -0.89 16.73 18.26
C THR A 88 -0.39 17.62 19.40
N HIS A 89 -1.23 18.53 19.89
CA HIS A 89 -0.95 19.40 21.03
C HIS A 89 -1.11 18.70 22.39
N LEU A 90 -1.73 17.50 22.43
CA LEU A 90 -1.92 16.74 23.66
C LEU A 90 -0.59 16.17 24.16
N VAL A 91 -0.40 16.31 25.48
CA VAL A 91 0.77 15.84 26.22
C VAL A 91 0.39 14.70 27.16
N LYS A 92 -0.83 14.71 27.70
CA LYS A 92 -1.33 13.69 28.61
C LYS A 92 -2.74 13.28 28.24
N ILE A 93 -2.98 11.98 28.16
CA ILE A 93 -4.28 11.41 27.81
C ILE A 93 -4.60 10.28 28.79
N ASP A 94 -5.74 10.36 29.45
CA ASP A 94 -6.30 9.26 30.23
C ASP A 94 -7.52 8.68 29.48
N LEU A 95 -7.42 7.41 29.11
CA LEU A 95 -8.48 6.62 28.46
C LEU A 95 -8.82 5.38 29.30
N SER A 96 -8.45 5.37 30.57
CA SER A 96 -8.67 4.24 31.47
C SER A 96 -10.15 3.93 31.68
N LYS A 97 -10.47 2.67 31.96
CA LYS A 97 -11.82 2.16 32.23
C LYS A 97 -12.82 2.52 31.11
N ASN A 98 -12.41 2.34 29.87
CA ASN A 98 -13.27 2.39 28.70
C ASN A 98 -13.46 0.98 28.13
N LYS A 99 -13.96 0.86 26.91
CA LYS A 99 -14.17 -0.41 26.21
C LYS A 99 -13.33 -0.51 24.94
N LEU A 100 -12.22 0.23 24.87
CA LEU A 100 -11.40 0.34 23.65
C LEU A 100 -10.89 -1.04 23.24
N THR A 101 -11.17 -1.45 22.00
CA THR A 101 -10.67 -2.70 21.43
C THR A 101 -9.37 -2.52 20.67
N GLU A 102 -9.20 -1.36 20.05
CA GLU A 102 -8.01 -0.96 19.30
C GLU A 102 -7.79 0.56 19.35
N LEU A 103 -6.56 0.96 19.04
CA LEU A 103 -6.20 2.36 18.79
C LEU A 103 -6.06 2.59 17.29
N PRO A 104 -6.36 3.80 16.79
CA PRO A 104 -6.32 4.09 15.37
C PRO A 104 -4.91 3.92 14.81
N ALA A 105 -4.80 3.49 13.56
CA ALA A 105 -3.51 3.13 12.94
C ALA A 105 -2.49 4.28 12.96
N ASN A 106 -2.95 5.53 13.02
CA ASN A 106 -2.15 6.75 13.04
C ASN A 106 -1.91 7.33 14.46
N PHE A 107 -2.26 6.62 15.53
CA PHE A 107 -2.11 7.10 16.92
C PHE A 107 -0.69 7.61 17.25
N GLY A 108 0.34 7.05 16.61
CA GLY A 108 1.72 7.53 16.68
C GLY A 108 1.98 8.96 16.20
N ASN A 109 1.01 9.65 15.61
CA ASN A 109 1.12 11.06 15.22
C ASN A 109 1.06 12.02 16.41
N LEU A 110 0.67 11.56 17.60
CA LEU A 110 0.66 12.35 18.84
C LEU A 110 2.10 12.55 19.38
N LEU A 111 2.93 13.28 18.63
CA LEU A 111 4.37 13.38 18.86
C LEU A 111 4.74 14.01 20.23
N ASN A 112 3.86 14.82 20.81
CA ASN A 112 4.07 15.48 22.09
C ASN A 112 3.57 14.65 23.29
N LEU A 113 2.94 13.49 23.05
CA LEU A 113 2.38 12.66 24.10
C LEU A 113 3.48 12.12 25.02
N GLN A 114 3.33 12.38 26.31
CA GLN A 114 4.25 11.97 27.37
C GLN A 114 3.60 10.99 28.35
N HIS A 115 2.28 11.06 28.52
CA HIS A 115 1.55 10.22 29.46
C HIS A 115 0.31 9.66 28.78
N LEU A 116 0.15 8.34 28.83
CA LEU A 116 -1.00 7.64 28.27
C LEU A 116 -1.48 6.54 29.23
N ASP A 117 -2.71 6.68 29.71
CA ASP A 117 -3.36 5.63 30.49
C ASP A 117 -4.40 4.89 29.65
N LEU A 118 -4.24 3.58 29.53
CA LEU A 118 -5.16 2.66 28.84
C LEU A 118 -5.63 1.54 29.77
N TYR A 119 -5.43 1.67 31.08
CA TYR A 119 -5.82 0.69 32.08
C TYR A 119 -7.29 0.28 31.94
N GLY A 120 -7.59 -1.01 31.97
CA GLY A 120 -8.97 -1.50 32.02
C GLY A 120 -9.74 -1.24 30.72
N ASN A 121 -9.15 -1.60 29.59
CA ASN A 121 -9.77 -1.61 28.27
C ASN A 121 -9.75 -3.04 27.69
N ASN A 122 -10.17 -3.19 26.43
CA ASN A 122 -10.21 -4.47 25.72
C ASN A 122 -9.14 -4.54 24.61
N ILE A 123 -8.00 -3.86 24.79
CA ILE A 123 -6.96 -3.76 23.77
C ILE A 123 -6.20 -5.08 23.68
N VAL A 124 -6.14 -5.65 22.48
CA VAL A 124 -5.35 -6.85 22.20
C VAL A 124 -3.96 -6.47 21.69
N ASN A 125 -3.89 -5.49 20.79
CA ASN A 125 -2.66 -5.06 20.14
C ASN A 125 -2.61 -3.54 20.00
N LEU A 126 -1.38 -3.02 19.91
CA LEU A 126 -1.14 -1.59 19.63
C LEU A 126 -0.77 -1.40 18.16
N PRO A 127 -1.12 -0.26 17.54
CA PRO A 127 -0.78 0.03 16.16
C PRO A 127 0.73 0.20 15.99
N ILE A 128 1.28 -0.21 14.84
CA ILE A 128 2.72 -0.11 14.56
C ILE A 128 3.23 1.34 14.71
N SER A 129 2.40 2.32 14.39
CA SER A 129 2.74 3.75 14.55
C SER A 129 3.11 4.15 15.96
N PHE A 130 2.76 3.37 16.99
CA PHE A 130 3.14 3.59 18.38
C PHE A 130 4.67 3.69 18.56
N CYS A 131 5.47 3.13 17.63
CA CYS A 131 6.93 3.29 17.55
C CYS A 131 7.39 4.77 17.46
N ARG A 132 6.52 5.67 16.98
CA ARG A 132 6.79 7.10 16.75
C ARG A 132 6.63 7.96 18.01
N LEU A 133 6.03 7.43 19.07
CA LEU A 133 5.81 8.15 20.34
C LEU A 133 7.10 8.27 21.16
N LYS A 134 8.12 8.95 20.61
CA LYS A 134 9.46 9.07 21.22
C LYS A 134 9.47 9.82 22.55
N ASN A 135 8.47 10.66 22.78
CA ASN A 135 8.33 11.44 24.00
C ASN A 135 7.50 10.73 25.07
N LEU A 136 6.98 9.52 24.81
CA LEU A 136 6.16 8.80 25.77
C LEU A 136 7.02 8.38 26.96
N ARG A 137 6.64 8.87 28.15
CA ARG A 137 7.34 8.63 29.39
C ARG A 137 6.58 7.73 30.33
N TRP A 138 5.26 7.64 30.22
CA TRP A 138 4.43 6.84 31.12
C TRP A 138 3.33 6.15 30.33
N LEU A 139 3.16 4.85 30.57
CA LEU A 139 2.17 4.02 29.90
C LEU A 139 1.66 2.96 30.86
N ASP A 140 0.34 2.88 31.01
CA ASP A 140 -0.33 1.74 31.64
C ASP A 140 -1.23 1.01 30.64
N LEU A 141 -1.05 -0.30 30.55
CA LEU A 141 -1.82 -1.21 29.70
C LEU A 141 -2.44 -2.35 30.54
N LYS A 142 -2.40 -2.26 31.87
CA LYS A 142 -2.95 -3.30 32.75
C LYS A 142 -4.43 -3.50 32.51
N ASN A 143 -4.90 -4.70 32.86
CA ASN A 143 -6.28 -5.09 32.70
C ASN A 143 -6.77 -4.93 31.24
N ASN A 144 -5.91 -5.31 30.28
CA ASN A 144 -6.24 -5.47 28.87
C ASN A 144 -5.90 -6.90 28.42
N PRO A 145 -6.66 -7.49 27.47
CA PRO A 145 -6.39 -8.81 26.88
C PRO A 145 -5.24 -8.76 25.86
N LEU A 146 -4.09 -8.19 26.24
CA LEU A 146 -2.93 -7.99 25.36
C LEU A 146 -2.39 -9.31 24.80
N GLU A 147 -1.91 -9.27 23.56
CA GLU A 147 -1.16 -10.38 22.97
C GLU A 147 0.02 -10.78 23.88
N PRO A 148 0.29 -12.09 24.10
CA PRO A 148 1.30 -12.54 25.07
C PRO A 148 2.69 -11.89 24.91
N LYS A 149 3.12 -11.65 23.66
CA LYS A 149 4.39 -10.99 23.39
C LYS A 149 4.41 -9.55 23.89
N LEU A 150 3.35 -8.80 23.60
CA LEU A 150 3.21 -7.41 24.04
C LEU A 150 3.05 -7.32 25.56
N LYS A 151 2.27 -8.22 26.16
CA LYS A 151 2.12 -8.32 27.62
C LYS A 151 3.46 -8.51 28.33
N ASN A 152 4.30 -9.41 27.83
CA ASN A 152 5.62 -9.67 28.39
C ASN A 152 6.57 -8.46 28.27
N VAL A 153 6.47 -7.71 27.18
CA VAL A 153 7.28 -6.50 26.96
C VAL A 153 6.82 -5.36 27.87
N ALA A 154 5.51 -5.12 27.95
CA ALA A 154 4.92 -4.08 28.78
C ALA A 154 5.26 -4.31 30.26
N GLY A 155 5.12 -5.56 30.72
CA GLY A 155 5.32 -5.93 32.11
C GLY A 155 4.25 -5.34 33.03
N ASP A 156 4.58 -5.24 34.31
CA ASP A 156 3.73 -4.59 35.29
C ASP A 156 3.94 -3.07 35.33
N CYS A 157 2.91 -2.36 35.76
CA CYS A 157 2.91 -0.95 36.11
C CYS A 157 2.21 -0.86 37.48
N LEU A 158 2.95 -1.11 38.56
CA LEU A 158 2.47 -0.93 39.95
C LEU A 158 2.89 0.43 40.50
N ASP A 159 4.10 0.86 40.12
CA ASP A 159 4.71 2.11 40.53
C ASP A 159 5.12 2.95 39.31
N GLU A 160 5.30 4.26 39.50
CA GLU A 160 5.64 5.20 38.43
C GLU A 160 6.84 4.75 37.58
N LYS A 161 7.90 4.22 38.23
CA LYS A 161 9.10 3.72 37.54
C LYS A 161 8.82 2.55 36.60
N GLU A 162 7.91 1.67 36.99
CA GLU A 162 7.53 0.51 36.19
C GLU A 162 6.73 0.94 34.96
N CYS A 163 5.79 1.87 35.13
CA CYS A 163 5.01 2.46 34.04
C CYS A 163 5.90 3.25 33.07
N GLN A 164 6.95 3.91 33.58
CA GLN A 164 7.95 4.55 32.73
C GLN A 164 8.80 3.55 31.95
N SER A 165 9.11 2.41 32.58
CA SER A 165 9.82 1.30 31.94
C SER A 165 8.94 0.66 30.85
N CYS A 166 7.66 0.44 31.13
CA CYS A 166 6.65 -0.06 30.19
C CYS A 166 6.61 0.81 28.93
N ALA A 167 6.44 2.14 29.08
CA ALA A 167 6.42 3.06 27.94
C ALA A 167 7.66 2.91 27.04
N LYS A 168 8.85 2.92 27.63
CA LYS A 168 10.12 2.78 26.89
C LYS A 168 10.22 1.43 26.19
N LYS A 169 9.94 0.33 26.89
CA LYS A 169 10.02 -1.04 26.35
C LYS A 169 9.05 -1.25 25.21
N VAL A 170 7.81 -0.80 25.36
CA VAL A 170 6.77 -0.93 24.34
C VAL A 170 7.13 -0.14 23.09
N VAL A 171 7.58 1.11 23.22
CA VAL A 171 8.01 1.91 22.05
C VAL A 171 9.18 1.24 21.32
N VAL A 172 10.20 0.76 22.05
CA VAL A 172 11.35 0.04 21.44
C VAL A 172 10.91 -1.25 20.76
N TYR A 173 10.00 -2.01 21.38
CA TYR A 173 9.45 -3.22 20.78
C TYR A 173 8.69 -2.90 19.48
N MET A 174 7.87 -1.85 19.45
CA MET A 174 7.16 -1.43 18.24
C MET A 174 8.13 -0.97 17.13
N GLN A 175 9.23 -0.30 17.48
CA GLN A 175 10.30 0.04 16.52
C GLN A 175 10.96 -1.22 15.92
N SER A 176 11.17 -2.27 16.73
CA SER A 176 11.71 -3.53 16.24
C SER A 176 10.76 -4.23 15.25
N ILE A 177 9.46 -4.23 15.54
CA ILE A 177 8.43 -4.76 14.63
C ILE A 177 8.41 -3.98 13.31
N GLU A 178 8.43 -2.65 13.36
CA GLU A 178 8.43 -1.81 12.15
C GLU A 178 9.66 -2.10 11.26
N SER A 179 10.85 -2.22 11.88
CA SER A 179 12.09 -2.57 11.17
C SER A 179 12.03 -3.95 10.52
N ASP A 180 11.46 -4.94 11.21
CA ASP A 180 11.30 -6.29 10.68
C ASP A 180 10.29 -6.34 9.52
N MET A 181 9.19 -5.60 9.62
CA MET A 181 8.20 -5.45 8.55
C MET A 181 8.80 -4.79 7.31
N GLU A 182 9.59 -3.73 7.49
CA GLU A 182 10.24 -3.04 6.38
C GLU A 182 11.31 -3.93 5.72
N ARG A 183 12.10 -4.67 6.52
CA ARG A 183 13.04 -5.66 5.99
C ARG A 183 12.32 -6.78 5.21
N ALA A 184 11.18 -7.25 5.70
CA ALA A 184 10.38 -8.26 5.00
C ALA A 184 9.81 -7.71 3.68
N LYS A 185 9.32 -6.46 3.67
CA LYS A 185 8.84 -5.77 2.47
C LYS A 185 9.95 -5.61 1.42
N GLN A 186 11.14 -5.20 1.84
CA GLN A 186 12.30 -5.07 0.95
C GLN A 186 12.75 -6.40 0.36
N LYS A 187 12.77 -7.48 1.16
CA LYS A 187 13.05 -8.84 0.68
C LYS A 187 12.02 -9.30 -0.36
N LYS A 188 10.73 -9.07 -0.11
CA LYS A 188 9.64 -9.39 -1.06
C LYS A 188 9.80 -8.62 -2.37
N LEU A 189 10.10 -7.32 -2.29
CA LEU A 189 10.31 -6.48 -3.47
C LEU A 189 11.53 -6.94 -4.28
N LYS A 190 12.64 -7.28 -3.61
CA LYS A 190 13.84 -7.80 -4.28
C LYS A 190 13.54 -9.12 -5.00
N ALA A 191 12.88 -10.06 -4.32
CA ALA A 191 12.49 -11.34 -4.93
C ALA A 191 11.54 -11.16 -6.12
N ALA A 192 10.60 -10.21 -6.05
CA ALA A 192 9.72 -9.89 -7.17
C ALA A 192 10.49 -9.35 -8.39
N ARG A 193 11.44 -8.43 -8.16
CA ARG A 193 12.30 -7.88 -9.23
C ARG A 193 13.22 -8.95 -9.85
N GLU A 194 13.78 -9.84 -9.03
CA GLU A 194 14.61 -10.95 -9.52
C GLU A 194 13.79 -11.93 -10.36
N LYS A 195 12.56 -12.25 -9.94
CA LYS A 195 11.64 -13.08 -10.71
C LYS A 195 11.28 -12.44 -12.05
N GLU A 196 10.94 -11.16 -12.06
CA GLU A 196 10.63 -10.40 -13.28
C GLU A 196 11.83 -10.36 -14.23
N ALA A 197 13.04 -10.10 -13.71
CA ALA A 197 14.26 -10.11 -14.50
C ALA A 197 14.57 -11.50 -15.09
N LEU A 198 14.32 -12.57 -14.34
CA LEU A 198 14.50 -13.93 -14.81
C LEU A 198 13.48 -14.30 -15.90
N GLU A 199 12.22 -13.91 -15.75
CA GLU A 199 11.17 -14.11 -16.76
C GLU A 199 11.50 -13.33 -18.04
N LYS A 200 11.93 -12.07 -17.92
CA LYS A 200 12.38 -11.27 -19.05
C LYS A 200 13.58 -11.90 -19.76
N ALA A 201 14.58 -12.37 -19.01
CA ALA A 201 15.75 -13.03 -19.59
C ALA A 201 15.40 -14.35 -20.32
N LYS A 202 14.39 -15.08 -19.85
CA LYS A 202 13.88 -16.28 -20.54
C LYS A 202 13.18 -15.90 -21.85
N LEU A 203 12.31 -14.89 -21.80
CA LEU A 203 11.60 -14.40 -22.98
C LEU A 203 12.58 -13.87 -24.05
N ASP A 204 13.61 -13.13 -23.65
CA ASP A 204 14.62 -12.61 -24.57
C ASP A 204 15.42 -13.75 -25.23
N LYS A 205 15.76 -14.80 -24.48
CA LYS A 205 16.42 -16.01 -25.04
C LYS A 205 15.52 -16.73 -26.04
N GLU A 206 14.25 -16.93 -25.72
CA GLU A 206 13.29 -17.57 -26.62
C GLU A 206 13.08 -16.74 -27.89
N LEU A 207 12.99 -15.41 -27.77
CA LEU A 207 12.89 -14.50 -28.90
C LEU A 207 14.15 -14.56 -29.78
N GLU A 208 15.34 -14.65 -29.19
CA GLU A 208 16.60 -14.79 -29.93
C GLU A 208 16.65 -16.12 -30.69
N GLU A 209 16.24 -17.23 -30.05
CA GLU A 209 16.16 -18.54 -30.67
C GLU A 209 15.19 -18.55 -31.87
N GLN A 210 14.00 -17.98 -31.70
CA GLN A 210 13.03 -17.83 -32.80
C GLN A 210 13.60 -17.01 -33.96
N ARG A 211 14.37 -15.94 -33.68
CA ARG A 211 15.04 -15.14 -34.72
C ARG A 211 16.10 -15.97 -35.47
N ARG A 212 16.87 -16.80 -34.77
CA ARG A 212 17.87 -17.71 -35.38
C ARG A 212 17.20 -18.75 -36.28
N LEU A 213 16.14 -19.40 -35.80
CA LEU A 213 15.37 -20.39 -36.58
C LEU A 213 14.77 -19.77 -37.84
N LYS A 214 14.15 -18.58 -37.76
CA LYS A 214 13.63 -17.85 -38.93
C LYS A 214 14.73 -17.52 -39.95
N LYS A 215 15.94 -17.20 -39.49
CA LYS A 215 17.10 -16.94 -40.37
C LYS A 215 17.55 -18.22 -41.09
N LEU A 216 17.68 -19.33 -40.37
CA LEU A 216 18.03 -20.64 -40.94
C LEU A 216 16.99 -21.12 -41.95
N GLU A 217 15.70 -20.96 -41.66
CA GLU A 217 14.63 -21.32 -42.58
C GLU A 217 14.67 -20.49 -43.87
N LYS A 218 14.94 -19.18 -43.76
CA LYS A 218 15.10 -18.30 -44.93
C LYS A 218 16.30 -18.70 -45.79
N GLU A 219 17.40 -19.14 -45.18
CA GLU A 219 18.58 -19.64 -45.89
C GLU A 219 18.29 -20.98 -46.58
N LYS A 220 17.62 -21.91 -45.90
CA LYS A 220 17.20 -23.21 -46.48
C LYS A 220 16.30 -23.02 -47.70
N ARG A 221 15.26 -22.17 -47.60
CA ARG A 221 14.36 -21.86 -48.73
C ARG A 221 15.10 -21.27 -49.94
N LYS A 222 16.11 -20.42 -49.70
CA LYS A 222 16.98 -19.87 -50.77
C LYS A 222 17.82 -20.95 -51.43
N ALA A 223 18.43 -21.85 -50.65
CA ALA A 223 19.24 -22.95 -51.16
C ALA A 223 18.39 -23.94 -51.98
N GLU A 224 17.20 -24.30 -51.49
CA GLU A 224 16.25 -25.14 -52.23
C GLU A 224 15.82 -24.51 -53.56
N SER A 225 15.55 -23.19 -53.56
CA SER A 225 15.22 -22.46 -54.80
C SER A 225 16.39 -22.45 -55.78
N LYS A 226 17.62 -22.32 -55.29
CA LYS A 226 18.84 -22.36 -56.11
C LYS A 226 19.06 -23.76 -56.69
N ALA A 227 18.96 -24.81 -55.88
CA ALA A 227 19.12 -26.20 -56.31
C ALA A 227 18.07 -26.61 -57.35
N LYS A 228 16.80 -26.19 -57.17
CA LYS A 228 15.75 -26.41 -58.19
C LYS A 228 16.09 -25.73 -59.51
N LYS A 229 16.64 -24.51 -59.46
CA LYS A 229 17.06 -23.79 -60.68
C LYS A 229 18.26 -24.47 -61.36
N GLU A 230 19.24 -24.92 -60.58
CA GLU A 230 20.41 -25.68 -61.09
C GLU A 230 20.00 -27.04 -61.68
N ALA A 231 19.08 -27.77 -61.05
CA ALA A 231 18.54 -29.03 -61.59
C ALA A 231 17.78 -28.84 -62.91
N MET A 232 16.97 -27.78 -63.00
CA MET A 232 16.25 -27.43 -64.22
C MET A 232 17.20 -27.04 -65.38
N LEU A 233 18.35 -26.43 -65.07
CA LEU A 233 19.41 -26.15 -66.06
C LEU A 233 20.12 -27.43 -66.52
N HIS A 234 20.39 -28.37 -65.62
CA HIS A 234 21.06 -29.64 -65.93
C HIS A 234 20.16 -30.62 -66.72
N GLU A 235 18.83 -30.50 -66.59
CA GLU A 235 17.85 -31.22 -67.43
C GLU A 235 17.73 -30.61 -68.84
N THR A 236 17.95 -29.31 -69.02
CA THR A 236 18.02 -28.69 -70.36
C THR A 236 19.33 -29.02 -71.09
N GLU A 237 20.46 -29.12 -70.39
CA GLU A 237 21.75 -29.49 -71.02
C GLU A 237 21.83 -30.97 -71.43
N SER A 238 21.14 -31.89 -70.72
CA SER A 238 21.03 -33.30 -71.14
C SER A 238 20.02 -33.53 -72.27
N GLN A 239 19.16 -32.56 -72.57
CA GLN A 239 18.29 -32.57 -73.76
C GLN A 239 18.95 -31.93 -75.00
N ASP A 240 20.06 -31.20 -74.84
CA ASP A 240 20.82 -30.62 -75.97
C ASP A 240 21.88 -31.59 -76.55
N GLU A 241 22.34 -32.61 -75.80
CA GLU A 241 23.20 -33.67 -76.38
C GLU A 241 22.43 -34.69 -77.23
N ASP A 242 21.12 -34.89 -76.99
CA ASP A 242 20.29 -35.82 -77.76
C ASP A 242 19.62 -35.16 -79.00
N ASN A 243 19.74 -33.84 -79.16
CA ASN A 243 19.18 -33.09 -80.28
C ASN A 243 20.18 -32.69 -81.37
N SER A 244 21.37 -33.33 -81.41
CA SER A 244 22.31 -33.21 -82.53
C SER A 244 22.05 -34.20 -83.69
N LYS A 245 20.81 -34.65 -83.89
CA LYS A 245 20.38 -35.34 -85.12
C LYS A 245 18.93 -34.97 -85.50
N LEU A 246 18.73 -33.80 -86.12
CA LEU A 246 18.03 -33.61 -87.41
C LEU A 246 17.71 -32.11 -87.68
N GLY A 247 18.30 -31.58 -88.75
CA GLY A 247 17.61 -30.83 -89.83
C GLY A 247 16.83 -29.53 -89.57
N LYS A 248 17.46 -28.39 -89.91
CA LYS A 248 16.97 -27.20 -90.69
C LYS A 248 15.44 -26.97 -90.81
N ASN A 249 14.94 -25.78 -90.44
CA ASN A 249 14.88 -24.56 -91.29
C ASN A 249 13.93 -23.45 -90.74
N SER A 250 14.33 -22.21 -91.05
CA SER A 250 13.51 -20.99 -91.31
C SER A 250 13.45 -19.88 -90.26
N MET A 251 14.02 -18.75 -90.72
CA MET A 251 13.99 -17.36 -90.22
C MET A 251 12.57 -16.80 -90.05
N LYS A 252 12.37 -15.86 -89.11
CA LYS A 252 12.40 -14.38 -89.34
C LYS A 252 12.00 -13.62 -88.07
N GLY A 253 12.71 -12.52 -87.78
CA GLY A 253 12.16 -11.39 -87.00
C GLY A 253 13.06 -10.76 -85.93
N ASN A 254 14.00 -9.91 -86.38
CA ASN A 254 14.70 -8.85 -85.61
C ASN A 254 13.69 -7.91 -84.89
N THR A 255 13.99 -7.14 -83.81
CA THR A 255 15.15 -6.30 -83.46
C THR A 255 15.11 -5.92 -81.96
N ASN A 256 16.29 -5.81 -81.33
CA ASN A 256 16.84 -4.80 -80.38
C ASN A 256 15.85 -3.99 -79.49
N MET A 257 16.12 -3.65 -78.22
CA MET A 257 17.35 -3.03 -77.72
C MET A 257 17.33 -2.95 -76.18
N GLU A 258 18.53 -3.07 -75.62
CA GLU A 258 19.01 -2.46 -74.37
C GLU A 258 18.46 -2.86 -72.98
N GLN A 259 19.41 -3.43 -72.23
CA GLN A 259 19.63 -3.27 -70.80
C GLN A 259 19.35 -1.82 -70.33
N THR A 260 18.80 -1.67 -69.13
CA THR A 260 19.49 -0.96 -68.04
C THR A 260 18.89 -1.29 -66.67
N ASN A 261 19.80 -1.50 -65.72
CA ASN A 261 19.51 -1.52 -64.29
C ASN A 261 18.97 -0.15 -63.82
N LYS A 262 18.01 -0.14 -62.89
CA LYS A 262 18.18 0.38 -61.50
C LYS A 262 16.85 0.72 -60.80
N LEU A 263 16.86 0.37 -59.52
CA LEU A 263 16.25 1.03 -58.35
C LEU A 263 14.79 1.51 -58.42
N GLY A 264 14.01 0.95 -57.48
CA GLY A 264 13.48 1.79 -56.41
C GLY A 264 11.96 2.01 -56.38
N ALA A 265 11.43 1.79 -55.18
CA ALA A 265 10.26 2.42 -54.59
C ALA A 265 8.86 1.78 -54.76
N LYS A 266 8.37 1.35 -53.60
CA LYS A 266 7.01 1.55 -53.05
C LYS A 266 5.89 0.63 -53.56
N GLY A 267 5.77 -0.51 -52.89
CA GLY A 267 4.47 -1.10 -52.58
C GLY A 267 4.13 -0.84 -51.11
N PHE A 268 3.42 0.27 -50.83
CA PHE A 268 2.75 0.46 -49.53
C PHE A 268 1.64 -0.59 -49.44
N SER A 269 1.80 -1.61 -48.59
CA SER A 269 0.72 -2.58 -48.37
C SER A 269 -0.28 -2.01 -47.37
N CYS A 270 -1.56 -2.02 -47.74
CA CYS A 270 -2.70 -1.54 -46.97
C CYS A 270 -2.82 -2.17 -45.56
N LEU A 271 -2.07 -3.24 -45.27
CA LEU A 271 -2.02 -3.89 -43.95
C LEU A 271 -1.48 -2.96 -42.85
N ASN A 272 -0.51 -2.10 -43.15
CA ASN A 272 0.07 -1.22 -42.11
C ASN A 272 -0.89 -0.10 -41.68
N ILE A 273 -1.76 0.36 -42.58
CA ILE A 273 -2.78 1.37 -42.28
C ILE A 273 -3.86 0.78 -41.38
N PHE A 274 -4.25 -0.48 -41.62
CA PHE A 274 -5.21 -1.19 -40.77
C PHE A 274 -4.71 -1.35 -39.34
N PHE A 275 -3.45 -1.74 -39.14
CA PHE A 275 -2.86 -1.86 -37.81
C PHE A 275 -2.73 -0.51 -37.09
N TYR A 276 -2.43 0.57 -37.82
CA TYR A 276 -2.38 1.92 -37.24
C TYR A 276 -3.77 2.40 -36.79
N ILE A 277 -4.82 2.14 -37.57
CA ILE A 277 -6.20 2.53 -37.22
C ILE A 277 -6.68 1.73 -36.01
N VAL A 278 -6.43 0.41 -35.98
CA VAL A 278 -6.80 -0.43 -34.83
C VAL A 278 -6.05 0.01 -33.57
N PHE A 279 -4.76 0.30 -33.68
CA PHE A 279 -3.96 0.80 -32.55
C PHE A 279 -4.49 2.15 -32.02
N PHE A 280 -4.86 3.08 -32.90
CA PHE A 280 -5.37 4.40 -32.51
C PHE A 280 -6.77 4.32 -31.89
N VAL A 281 -7.64 3.44 -32.40
CA VAL A 281 -8.98 3.19 -31.83
C VAL A 281 -8.87 2.54 -30.45
N CYS A 282 -7.95 1.58 -30.26
CA CYS A 282 -7.68 1.00 -28.95
C CYS A 282 -7.13 2.03 -27.96
N LEU A 283 -6.28 2.96 -28.41
CA LEU A 283 -5.76 4.05 -27.59
C LEU A 283 -6.87 4.99 -27.12
N LEU A 284 -7.77 5.40 -28.03
CA LEU A 284 -8.91 6.26 -27.68
C LEU A 284 -9.90 5.60 -26.70
N LEU A 285 -10.12 4.29 -26.83
CA LEU A 285 -10.93 3.54 -25.87
C LEU A 285 -10.25 3.41 -24.50
N PHE A 286 -8.93 3.24 -24.47
CA PHE A 286 -8.17 3.13 -23.21
C PHE A 286 -8.11 4.46 -22.46
N PHE A 287 -7.95 5.58 -23.17
CA PHE A 287 -7.94 6.91 -22.56
C PHE A 287 -9.34 7.46 -22.26
N GLY A 288 -10.38 7.02 -22.99
CA GLY A 288 -11.78 7.37 -22.72
C GLY A 288 -12.33 6.79 -21.40
N ILE A 289 -11.82 5.64 -20.96
CA ILE A 289 -12.19 5.01 -19.68
C ILE A 289 -11.50 5.71 -18.48
N LEU A 290 -10.40 6.43 -18.72
CA LEU A 290 -9.63 7.16 -17.70
C LEU A 290 -10.13 8.59 -17.44
N TYR A 291 -11.13 9.07 -18.18
CA TYR A 291 -11.68 10.43 -18.08
C TYR A 291 -13.18 10.47 -17.80
N LEU A 292 -13.74 9.44 -17.16
CA LEU A 292 -15.02 9.60 -16.47
C LEU A 292 -14.74 10.24 -15.08
N PRO A 293 -15.27 11.43 -14.80
CA PRO A 293 -15.12 12.05 -13.49
C PRO A 293 -15.87 11.19 -12.46
N ILE A 294 -15.12 10.65 -11.50
CA ILE A 294 -15.68 10.10 -10.28
C ILE A 294 -16.15 11.31 -9.46
N GLU A 295 -17.35 11.80 -9.73
CA GLU A 295 -18.10 12.63 -8.81
C GLU A 295 -19.44 11.95 -8.50
N THR A 296 -19.62 11.69 -7.20
CA THR A 296 -20.89 11.47 -6.49
C THR A 296 -21.62 10.13 -6.70
N MET A 297 -21.27 9.13 -5.87
CA MET A 297 -22.19 8.48 -4.91
C MET A 297 -21.39 7.84 -3.78
#